data_AF-A0A953XDT1-F1
#
_entry.id   AF-A0A953XDT1-F1
#
_cell.length_a   1.000
_cell.length_b   1.000
_cell.length_c   1.000
_cell.angle_alpha   90.00
_cell.angle_beta   90.00
_cell.angle_gamma   90.00
#
_symmetry.space_group_name_H-M   'P 1'
#
loop_
_entity.id
_entity.type
_entity.pdbx_description
1 polymer ?
#
loop_
_entity_poly.entity_id
_entity_poly.type
_entity_poly.pdbx_seq_one_letter_code
_entity_poly.pdbx_strand_id
1 'polypeptide(L)' 'MSRLDSFIRRMQAQRTCLNWAAQSVADLPGAVIELGLGNGRTYDHLREILPERAIYVFDRQVKAHPSCVPPDDR' A
#
# COMPACT_ATOMS: atom_id res chain seq x y z
N MET A 1 19.71 -17.84 -2.13
CA MET A 1 18.34 -17.46 -1.72
C MET A 1 17.44 -17.61 -2.93
N SER A 2 16.33 -18.33 -2.83
CA SER A 2 15.42 -18.53 -3.95
C SER A 2 14.63 -17.25 -4.28
N ARG A 3 13.98 -17.21 -5.45
CA ARG A 3 13.06 -16.12 -5.79
C ARG A 3 11.88 -16.05 -4.82
N LEU A 4 11.43 -17.19 -4.28
CA LEU A 4 10.37 -17.25 -3.29
C LEU A 4 10.82 -16.63 -1.96
N ASP A 5 12.02 -16.97 -1.48
CA ASP A 5 12.56 -16.40 -0.24
C ASP A 5 12.71 -14.88 -0.34
N SER A 6 13.20 -14.38 -1.48
CA SER A 6 13.33 -12.95 -1.74
C SER A 6 11.97 -12.25 -1.75
N PHE A 7 10.96 -12.87 -2.37
CA PHE A 7 9.58 -12.37 -2.37
C PHE A 7 9.02 -12.28 -0.95
N ILE A 8 9.13 -13.34 -0.15
CA ILE A 8 8.66 -13.39 1.24
C ILE A 8 9.33 -12.28 2.06
N ARG A 9 10.66 -12.18 1.99
CA ARG A 9 11.42 -11.15 2.71
C ARG A 9 10.97 -9.74 2.34
N ARG A 10 10.76 -9.48 1.05
CA ARG A 10 10.27 -8.16 0.59
C ARG A 10 8.88 -7.86 1.14
N MET A 11 7.94 -8.82 1.07
CA MET A 11 6.58 -8.61 1.58
C MET A 11 6.56 -8.38 3.10
N GLN A 12 7.37 -9.12 3.87
CA GLN A 12 7.52 -8.92 5.31
C GLN A 12 8.10 -7.54 5.63
N ALA A 13 9.15 -7.13 4.91
CA ALA A 13 9.76 -5.81 5.08
C ALA A 13 8.74 -4.69 4.78
N GLN A 14 8.01 -4.78 3.66
CA GLN A 14 6.98 -3.80 3.31
C GLN A 14 5.92 -3.67 4.41
N ARG A 15 5.35 -4.78 4.90
CA ARG A 15 4.36 -4.75 5.98
C ARG A 15 4.90 -4.07 7.24
N THR A 16 6.10 -4.46 7.68
CA THR A 16 6.71 -3.90 8.89
C THR A 16 6.97 -2.40 8.74
N CYS A 17 7.53 -1.98 7.61
CA CYS A 17 7.81 -0.56 7.35
C CYS A 17 6.54 0.27 7.25
N LEU A 18 5.49 -0.24 6.59
CA LEU A 18 4.21 0.47 6.48
C LEU A 18 3.53 0.65 7.84
N ASN A 19 3.53 -0.40 8.68
CA ASN A 19 2.97 -0.31 10.04
C ASN A 19 3.72 0.72 10.89
N TRP A 20 5.06 0.71 10.82
CA TRP A 20 5.87 1.70 11.53
C TRP A 20 5.62 3.11 10.99
N ALA A 21 5.54 3.28 9.68
CA ALA A 21 5.29 4.58 9.05
C ALA A 21 3.93 5.15 9.45
N ALA A 22 2.87 4.32 9.42
CA ALA A 22 1.52 4.72 9.83
C ALA A 22 1.48 5.25 11.28
N GLN A 23 2.20 4.60 12.19
CA GLN A 23 2.35 5.08 13.57
C GLN A 23 3.17 6.38 13.63
N SER A 24 4.27 6.46 12.88
CA SER A 24 5.19 7.61 12.89
C SER A 24 4.57 8.89 12.36
N VAL A 25 3.54 8.78 11.52
CA VAL A 25 2.84 9.94 10.92
C VAL A 25 1.45 10.16 11.52
N ALA A 26 1.07 9.45 12.59
CA ALA A 26 -0.31 9.43 13.12
C ALA A 26 -0.89 10.84 13.36
N ASP A 27 -0.08 11.74 13.93
CA ASP A 27 -0.48 13.10 14.27
C ASP A 27 -0.31 14.11 13.11
N LEU A 28 0.23 13.68 11.98
CA LEU A 28 0.42 14.53 10.80
C LEU A 28 -0.84 14.50 9.93
N PRO A 29 -1.45 15.67 9.62
CA PRO A 29 -2.55 15.73 8.68
C PRO A 29 -2.05 15.46 7.25
N GLY A 30 -2.94 14.96 6.39
CA GLY A 30 -2.67 14.80 4.96
C GLY A 30 -2.92 13.40 4.42
N ALA A 31 -2.75 13.28 3.10
CA ALA A 31 -2.99 12.05 2.36
C ALA A 31 -1.75 11.13 2.32
N VAL A 32 -1.98 9.88 1.98
CA VAL A 32 -0.95 8.90 1.63
C VAL A 32 -0.83 8.82 0.12
N ILE A 33 0.40 8.70 -0.38
CA ILE A 33 0.68 8.48 -1.80
C ILE A 33 1.36 7.12 -1.95
N GLU A 34 0.73 6.21 -2.70
CA GLU A 34 1.30 4.93 -3.11
C GLU A 34 1.79 5.04 -4.56
N LEU A 35 3.06 4.73 -4.79
CA LEU A 35 3.68 4.75 -6.11
C LEU A 35 3.88 3.33 -6.62
N GLY A 36 3.06 2.95 -7.62
CA GLY A 36 2.99 1.60 -8.16
C GLY A 36 1.98 0.75 -7.40
N LEU A 37 0.80 0.55 -8.00
CA LEU A 37 -0.25 -0.31 -7.49
C LEU A 37 0.14 -1.80 -7.63
N GLY A 38 0.67 -2.18 -8.79
CA GLY A 38 0.97 -3.57 -9.11
C GLY A 38 -0.24 -4.48 -8.90
N ASN A 39 -0.13 -5.46 -7.98
CA ASN A 39 -1.25 -6.34 -7.63
C ASN A 39 -2.20 -5.75 -6.58
N GLY A 40 -1.80 -4.67 -5.88
CA GLY A 40 -2.63 -3.95 -4.92
C GLY A 40 -2.47 -4.35 -3.45
N ARG A 41 -1.58 -5.28 -3.10
CA ARG A 41 -1.44 -5.79 -1.73
C ARG A 41 -1.06 -4.72 -0.69
N THR A 42 -0.15 -3.80 -1.05
CA THR A 42 0.29 -2.72 -0.15
C THR A 42 -0.77 -1.65 -0.04
N TYR A 43 -1.44 -1.30 -1.13
CA TYR A 43 -2.60 -0.41 -1.13
C TYR A 43 -3.74 -0.93 -0.24
N ASP A 44 -4.08 -2.21 -0.37
CA ASP A 44 -5.08 -2.88 0.46
C ASP A 44 -4.71 -2.82 1.95
N HIS A 45 -3.46 -3.17 2.28
CA HIS A 45 -2.94 -3.07 3.65
C HIS A 45 -2.98 -1.63 4.18
N LEU A 46 -2.64 -0.63 3.35
CA LEU A 46 -2.71 0.79 3.72
C LEU A 46 -4.14 1.21 4.08
N ARG A 47 -5.16 0.73 3.36
CA ARG A 47 -6.58 0.99 3.68
C ARG A 47 -6.99 0.42 5.03
N GLU A 48 -6.44 -0.74 5.40
CA GLU A 48 -6.71 -1.35 6.71
C GLU A 48 -6.08 -0.54 7.86
N ILE A 49 -4.82 -0.10 7.69
CA ILE A 49 -4.07 0.55 8.79
C ILE A 49 -4.27 2.07 8.87
N LEU A 50 -4.79 2.71 7.82
CA LEU A 50 -5.06 4.15 7.76
C LEU A 50 -6.48 4.42 7.20
N PRO A 51 -7.55 3.91 7.85
CA PRO A 51 -8.90 3.92 7.29
C PRO A 51 -9.47 5.32 7.07
N GLU A 52 -9.03 6.30 7.85
CA GLU A 52 -9.51 7.69 7.79
C GLU A 52 -8.70 8.58 6.82
N ARG A 53 -7.66 8.04 6.16
CA ARG A 53 -6.82 8.82 5.25
C ARG A 53 -7.20 8.59 3.79
N ALA A 54 -7.20 9.67 3.02
CA ALA A 54 -7.17 9.57 1.57
C ALA A 54 -5.85 8.90 1.14
N ILE A 55 -5.95 7.88 0.28
CA ILE A 55 -4.81 7.15 -0.29
C ILE A 55 -4.88 7.30 -1.80
N TYR A 56 -3.96 8.08 -2.37
CA TYR A 56 -3.84 8.24 -3.81
C TYR A 56 -2.81 7.27 -4.36
N VAL A 57 -3.17 6.55 -5.44
CA VAL A 57 -2.29 5.57 -6.06
C VAL A 57 -1.94 6.00 -7.47
N PHE A 58 -0.65 5.99 -7.79
CA PHE A 58 -0.16 6.31 -9.12
C PHE A 58 0.50 5.07 -9.73
N ASP A 59 -0.05 4.56 -10.82
CA ASP A 59 0.55 3.47 -11.61
C ASP A 59 0.49 3.81 -13.09
N ARG A 60 1.41 3.25 -13.88
CA ARG A 60 1.40 3.35 -15.34
C ARG A 60 0.27 2.53 -15.95
N GLN A 61 -0.12 1.42 -15.30
CA GLN A 61 -1.20 0.54 -15.75
C GLN A 61 -1.91 -0.09 -14.55
N VAL A 62 -3.24 0.02 -14.52
CA VAL A 62 -4.04 -0.64 -13.48
C VAL A 62 -4.15 -2.14 -13.81
N LYS A 63 -3.40 -2.97 -13.06
CA LYS A 63 -3.40 -4.46 -13.15
C LYS A 63 -3.64 -5.12 -11.80
N ALA A 64 -4.25 -4.39 -10.87
CA ALA A 64 -4.52 -4.88 -9.53
C ALA A 64 -5.62 -5.95 -9.51
N HIS A 65 -5.67 -6.69 -8.41
CA HIS A 65 -6.86 -7.48 -8.13
C HIS A 65 -8.10 -6.54 -8.06
N PRO A 66 -9.28 -6.93 -8.57
CA PRO A 66 -10.45 -6.03 -8.63
C PRO A 66 -10.85 -5.42 -7.28
N SER A 67 -10.66 -6.14 -6.17
CA SER A 67 -10.94 -5.62 -4.82
C SER A 67 -9.98 -4.50 -4.37
N CYS A 68 -8.84 -4.37 -5.05
CA CYS A 68 -7.77 -3.43 -4.72
C CYS A 68 -7.69 -2.28 -5.74
N VAL A 69 -8.66 -2.15 -6.64
CA VAL A 69 -8.78 -1.01 -7.55
C VAL A 69 -9.46 0.14 -6.78
N PRO A 70 -8.83 1.33 -6.67
CA PRO A 70 -9.50 2.51 -6.11
C PRO A 70 -10.77 2.86 -6.90
N PRO A 71 -11.83 3.38 -6.26
CA PRO A 71 -13.04 3.78 -6.96
C PRO A 71 -12.77 4.98 -7.90
N ASP A 72 -13.51 5.07 -9.01
CA ASP A 72 -13.31 6.09 -10.05
C ASP A 72 -13.59 7.53 -9.58
N ASP A 73 -14.27 7.70 -8.44
CA ASP A 73 -14.76 8.98 -7.93
C ASP A 73 -13.94 9.58 -6.77
N ARG A 74 -12.78 9.00 -6.42
CA ARG A 74 -11.90 9.49 -5.34
C ARG A 74 -10.41 9.47 -5.67
#